data_AF-A0A022KY00-F1
#
_entry.id   AF-A0A022KY00-F1
#
_cell.length_a   1.000
_cell.length_b   1.000
_cell.length_c   1.000
_cell.angle_alpha   90.00
_cell.angle_beta   90.00
_cell.angle_gamma   90.00
#
_symmetry.space_group_name_H-M   'P 1'
#
loop_
_entity.id
_entity.type
_entity.pdbx_description
1 polymer ?
#
loop_
_entity_poly.entity_id
_entity_poly.type
_entity_poly.pdbx_seq_one_letter_code
_entity_poly.pdbx_strand_id
1 'polypeptide(L)'
;MSSTSSNALVRRPFEGIPAERDLVAMRQLIPAATMTATTAKEHGGVDVVLATILPMAWPAVRRTDGSVILGVQATYPGGDLSRGIGQALKQALEAEPGTPVTTVQLDEESPRLQDLLDLTGDFPITVHDSFDFWVDPGAERTAEVEQSIKQADESIMATKPVEGLPHAYWVDAGPKEHLRWVLDADEDKVIDAVARLHARRESGVGEGTKYVGSFRAEGLTIPVWDLPTGFGAEGVEKEAEAFRTRFEEALCTEEPLTGLERRARGGIVARQVTLR
;
A
#
# COMPACT_ATOMS: atom_id res chain seq x y z
N MET A 1 13.04 4.14 30.48
CA MET A 1 12.96 3.81 29.04
C MET A 1 13.09 5.13 28.30
N SER A 2 14.13 5.31 27.49
CA SER A 2 14.39 6.59 26.82
C SER A 2 13.22 6.89 25.88
N SER A 3 12.56 8.04 26.04
CA SER A 3 11.56 8.50 25.07
C SER A 3 12.26 8.58 23.72
N THR A 4 11.79 7.78 22.77
CA THR A 4 12.25 7.88 21.39
C THR A 4 11.68 9.20 20.90
N SER A 5 12.55 10.14 20.51
CA SER A 5 12.07 11.45 20.04
C SER A 5 11.07 11.23 18.89
N SER A 6 10.04 12.07 18.81
CA SER A 6 9.01 12.02 17.75
C SER A 6 9.57 12.11 16.32
N ASN A 7 10.87 12.41 16.19
CA ASN A 7 11.60 12.52 14.92
C ASN A 7 12.44 11.28 14.57
N ALA A 8 12.51 10.25 15.41
CA ALA A 8 13.24 9.03 15.06
C ALA A 8 12.56 8.30 13.89
N LEU A 9 13.34 7.92 12.87
CA LEU A 9 12.84 7.19 11.71
C LEU A 9 12.44 5.76 12.09
N VAL A 10 11.16 5.43 11.92
CA VAL A 10 10.63 4.07 12.04
C VAL A 10 10.53 3.46 10.65
N ARG A 11 11.32 2.41 10.40
CA ARG A 11 11.43 1.80 9.06
C ARG A 11 10.19 1.00 8.65
N ARG A 12 9.50 0.38 9.61
CA ARG A 12 8.31 -0.46 9.40
C ARG A 12 7.13 0.09 10.21
N PRO A 13 6.57 1.25 9.82
CA PRO A 13 5.59 1.99 10.62
C PRO A 13 4.28 1.23 10.84
N PHE A 14 3.91 0.32 9.94
CA PHE A 14 2.66 -0.43 10.04
C PHE A 14 2.82 -1.83 10.67
N GLU A 15 4.02 -2.16 11.17
CA GLU A 15 4.27 -3.45 11.83
C GLU A 15 3.27 -3.68 12.98
N GLY A 16 2.62 -4.84 12.95
CA GLY A 16 1.61 -5.25 13.92
C GLY A 16 0.16 -4.99 13.48
N ILE A 17 -0.08 -4.28 12.38
CA ILE A 17 -1.42 -4.18 11.76
C ILE A 17 -1.64 -5.40 10.87
N PRO A 18 -2.74 -6.18 11.01
CA PRO A 18 -2.97 -7.39 10.21
C PRO A 18 -2.91 -7.16 8.68
N ALA A 19 -3.42 -6.02 8.22
CA ALA A 19 -3.42 -5.61 6.81
C ALA A 19 -2.24 -4.71 6.41
N GLU A 20 -1.09 -4.84 7.09
CA GLU A 20 0.11 -4.04 6.84
C GLU A 20 0.49 -3.98 5.34
N ARG A 21 0.51 -5.12 4.65
CA ARG A 21 0.87 -5.19 3.23
C ARG A 21 -0.07 -4.39 2.35
N ASP A 22 -1.37 -4.42 2.64
CA ASP A 22 -2.37 -3.65 1.90
C ASP A 22 -2.31 -2.15 2.23
N LEU A 23 -1.96 -1.77 3.45
CA LEU A 23 -1.70 -0.36 3.78
C LEU A 23 -0.49 0.20 3.03
N VAL A 24 0.58 -0.59 2.92
CA VAL A 24 1.73 -0.22 2.07
C VAL A 24 1.31 -0.15 0.61
N ALA A 25 0.48 -1.07 0.12
CA ALA A 25 -0.04 -1.03 -1.24
C ALA A 25 -0.89 0.23 -1.50
N MET A 26 -1.81 0.58 -0.60
CA MET A 26 -2.60 1.81 -0.70
C MET A 26 -1.71 3.04 -0.76
N ARG A 27 -0.66 3.08 0.06
CA ARG A 27 0.23 4.23 0.09
C ARG A 27 1.11 4.35 -1.15
N GLN A 28 1.58 3.25 -1.71
CA GLN A 28 2.65 3.26 -2.71
C GLN A 28 2.21 2.91 -4.12
N LEU A 29 1.14 2.12 -4.24
CA LEU A 29 0.78 1.44 -5.47
C LEU A 29 -0.60 1.84 -5.98
N ILE A 30 -1.59 1.95 -5.10
CA ILE A 30 -3.00 2.03 -5.49
C ILE A 30 -3.46 3.48 -5.39
N PRO A 31 -3.77 4.16 -6.51
CA PRO A 31 -4.12 5.58 -6.51
C PRO A 31 -5.49 5.88 -5.86
N ALA A 32 -6.41 4.92 -5.90
CA ALA A 32 -7.75 5.05 -5.35
C ALA A 32 -8.16 3.74 -4.68
N ALA A 33 -8.07 3.69 -3.35
CA ALA A 33 -8.54 2.57 -2.55
C ALA A 33 -9.06 3.04 -1.20
N THR A 34 -9.93 2.22 -0.60
CA THR A 34 -10.37 2.37 0.78
C THR A 34 -10.17 1.06 1.55
N MET A 35 -9.90 1.18 2.84
CA MET A 35 -9.85 0.07 3.78
C MET A 35 -10.68 0.43 5.01
N THR A 36 -11.63 -0.43 5.38
CA THR A 36 -12.48 -0.20 6.55
C THR A 36 -11.80 -0.71 7.81
N ALA A 37 -11.89 0.07 8.88
CA ALA A 37 -11.40 -0.27 10.21
C ALA A 37 -12.37 0.28 11.26
N THR A 38 -12.16 -0.09 12.51
CA THR A 38 -12.89 0.48 13.65
C THR A 38 -11.87 0.81 14.74
N THR A 39 -12.09 1.89 15.50
CA THR A 39 -11.27 2.15 16.67
C THR A 39 -11.55 1.11 17.76
N ALA A 40 -10.58 0.85 18.63
CA ALA A 40 -10.80 -0.02 19.78
C ALA A 40 -11.91 0.55 20.69
N LYS A 41 -12.54 -0.29 21.52
CA LYS A 41 -13.68 0.12 22.35
C LYS A 41 -13.33 1.23 23.33
N GLU A 42 -12.11 1.21 23.88
CA GLU A 42 -11.55 2.28 24.71
C GLU A 42 -11.41 3.62 23.97
N HIS A 43 -11.36 3.59 22.64
CA HIS A 43 -11.33 4.75 21.75
C HIS A 43 -12.67 5.00 21.06
N GLY A 44 -13.76 4.49 21.64
CA GLY A 44 -15.14 4.79 21.24
C GLY A 44 -15.76 3.85 20.21
N GLY A 45 -15.03 2.88 19.65
CA GLY A 45 -15.59 1.96 18.66
C GLY A 45 -16.09 2.67 17.39
N VAL A 46 -15.39 3.73 16.97
CA VAL A 46 -15.78 4.59 15.84
C VAL A 46 -15.37 3.96 14.52
N ASP A 47 -16.27 4.00 13.54
CA ASP A 47 -15.97 3.55 12.18
C ASP A 47 -14.94 4.45 11.51
N VAL A 48 -13.92 3.82 10.93
CA VAL A 48 -12.80 4.47 10.26
C VAL A 48 -12.68 3.95 8.84
N VAL A 49 -12.52 4.85 7.88
CA VAL A 49 -12.13 4.52 6.51
C VAL A 49 -10.74 5.07 6.27
N LEU A 50 -9.77 4.19 6.05
CA LEU A 50 -8.47 4.57 5.49
C LEU A 50 -8.67 4.69 3.99
N ALA A 51 -8.30 5.81 3.39
CA ALA A 51 -8.36 6.04 1.95
C ALA A 51 -6.97 6.36 1.43
N THR A 52 -6.65 5.99 0.18
CA THR A 52 -5.35 6.34 -0.42
C THR A 52 -5.08 7.82 -0.27
N ILE A 53 -6.01 8.66 -0.71
CA ILE A 53 -5.89 10.12 -0.71
C ILE A 53 -7.27 10.75 -0.51
N LEU A 54 -7.29 11.91 0.14
CA LEU A 54 -8.47 12.74 0.34
C LEU A 54 -8.38 14.02 -0.50
N PRO A 55 -9.50 14.72 -0.73
CA PRO A 55 -9.48 16.05 -1.34
C PRO A 55 -8.50 16.97 -0.62
N MET A 56 -7.79 17.80 -1.38
CA MET A 56 -6.77 18.72 -0.86
C MET A 56 -5.62 18.02 -0.09
N ALA A 57 -5.48 16.70 -0.24
CA ALA A 57 -4.54 15.86 0.51
C ALA A 57 -4.68 16.02 2.03
N TRP A 58 -5.91 16.22 2.53
CA TRP A 58 -6.16 16.32 3.96
C TRP A 58 -5.79 15.03 4.69
N PRO A 59 -5.14 15.13 5.86
CA PRO A 59 -4.84 13.99 6.72
C PRO A 59 -6.08 13.20 7.18
N ALA A 60 -7.16 13.90 7.53
CA ALA A 60 -8.38 13.27 8.03
C ALA A 60 -9.60 14.19 7.85
N VAL A 61 -10.80 13.60 7.85
CA VAL A 61 -12.06 14.31 7.99
C VAL A 61 -12.94 13.57 8.99
N ARG A 62 -13.46 14.29 9.99
CA ARG A 62 -14.55 13.81 10.83
C ARG A 62 -15.85 14.00 10.04
N ARG A 63 -16.50 12.92 9.63
CA ARG A 63 -17.75 12.96 8.86
C ARG A 63 -18.93 13.44 9.71
N THR A 64 -20.03 13.76 9.05
CA THR A 64 -21.23 14.30 9.71
C THR A 64 -21.94 13.26 10.58
N ASP A 65 -21.83 11.98 10.22
CA ASP A 65 -22.32 10.83 10.98
C ASP A 65 -21.43 10.46 12.19
N GLY A 66 -20.29 11.14 12.35
CA GLY A 66 -19.33 10.89 13.41
C GLY A 66 -18.30 9.80 13.09
N SER A 67 -18.32 9.19 11.91
CA SER A 67 -17.22 8.35 11.41
C SER A 67 -16.01 9.19 11.00
N VAL A 68 -14.84 8.56 10.80
CA VAL A 68 -13.63 9.24 10.34
C VAL A 68 -13.15 8.65 9.02
N ILE A 69 -12.73 9.50 8.09
CA ILE A 69 -11.95 9.09 6.92
C ILE A 69 -10.54 9.66 7.00
N LEU A 70 -9.51 8.86 6.72
CA LEU A 70 -8.09 9.19 6.83
C LEU A 70 -7.41 9.10 5.46
N GLY A 71 -6.54 10.06 5.12
CA GLY A 71 -5.78 10.08 3.87
C GLY A 71 -4.39 9.47 4.04
N VAL A 72 -4.20 8.20 3.68
CA VAL A 72 -2.96 7.45 3.90
C VAL A 72 -1.75 8.07 3.20
N GLN A 73 -1.92 8.73 2.04
CA GLN A 73 -0.86 9.44 1.30
C GLN A 73 -0.68 10.91 1.72
N ALA A 74 -1.42 11.41 2.70
CA ALA A 74 -1.21 12.76 3.19
C ALA A 74 0.22 12.95 3.73
N THR A 75 0.65 14.21 3.83
CA THR A 75 1.94 14.54 4.44
C THR A 75 1.80 14.51 5.96
N TYR A 76 2.59 13.68 6.60
CA TYR A 76 2.63 13.56 8.06
C TYR A 76 3.99 14.01 8.62
N PRO A 77 4.02 14.74 9.74
CA PRO A 77 5.26 15.11 10.42
C PRO A 77 5.94 13.90 11.09
N GLY A 78 7.20 14.09 11.49
CA GLY A 78 7.96 13.10 12.27
C GLY A 78 8.60 11.98 11.44
N GLY A 79 9.21 11.02 12.13
CA GLY A 79 9.89 9.87 11.52
C GLY A 79 9.08 8.57 11.53
N ASP A 80 7.90 8.56 12.15
CA ASP A 80 7.01 7.41 12.27
C ASP A 80 5.67 7.73 11.60
N LEU A 81 5.49 7.21 10.38
CA LEU A 81 4.27 7.46 9.60
C LEU A 81 3.00 6.99 10.33
N SER A 82 3.08 5.87 11.06
CA SER A 82 1.92 5.37 11.80
C SER A 82 1.56 6.30 12.95
N ARG A 83 2.55 6.93 13.59
CA ARG A 83 2.30 7.98 14.58
C ARG A 83 1.65 9.21 13.96
N GLY A 84 2.09 9.61 12.78
CA GLY A 84 1.46 10.68 12.02
C GLY A 84 -0.02 10.42 11.74
N ILE A 85 -0.33 9.23 11.20
CA ILE A 85 -1.72 8.83 10.88
C ILE A 85 -2.54 8.64 12.15
N GLY A 86 -1.97 8.01 13.19
CA GLY A 86 -2.62 7.83 14.49
C GLY A 86 -2.98 9.17 15.15
N GLN A 87 -2.07 10.15 15.09
CA GLN A 87 -2.36 11.50 15.60
C GLN A 87 -3.45 12.20 14.78
N ALA A 88 -3.48 12.04 13.46
CA ALA A 88 -4.56 12.59 12.64
C ALA A 88 -5.93 11.97 13.01
N LEU A 89 -5.96 10.66 13.28
CA LEU A 89 -7.15 9.97 13.78
C LEU A 89 -7.57 10.52 15.14
N LYS A 90 -6.65 10.64 16.10
CA LYS A 90 -6.93 11.25 17.41
C LYS A 90 -7.54 12.65 17.27
N GLN A 91 -6.90 13.52 16.49
CA GLN A 91 -7.40 14.88 16.25
C GLN A 91 -8.78 14.90 15.58
N ALA A 92 -9.06 13.98 14.65
CA ALA A 92 -10.38 13.87 14.03
C ALA A 92 -11.46 13.37 15.01
N LEU A 93 -11.13 12.44 15.90
CA LEU A 93 -12.03 11.94 16.94
C LEU A 93 -12.40 13.03 17.96
N GLU A 94 -11.51 13.99 18.20
CA GLU A 94 -11.71 15.15 19.08
C GLU A 94 -12.40 16.33 18.37
N ALA A 95 -12.44 16.34 17.04
CA ALA A 95 -13.07 17.39 16.26
C ALA A 95 -14.59 17.22 16.16
N GLU A 96 -15.30 18.34 15.95
CA GLU A 96 -16.75 18.34 15.69
C GLU A 96 -17.07 17.62 14.36
N PRO A 97 -18.19 16.87 14.28
CA PRO A 97 -18.66 16.27 13.03
C PRO A 97 -18.74 17.26 11.87
N GLY A 98 -18.24 16.86 10.71
CA GLY A 98 -18.11 17.71 9.51
C GLY A 98 -16.81 18.52 9.42
N THR A 99 -15.87 18.33 10.35
CA THR A 99 -14.62 19.12 10.40
C THR A 99 -13.42 18.35 9.82
N PRO A 100 -12.65 18.95 8.91
CA PRO A 100 -11.40 18.38 8.43
C PRO A 100 -10.24 18.64 9.39
N VAL A 101 -9.34 17.66 9.52
CA VAL A 101 -7.99 17.87 10.06
C VAL A 101 -7.09 18.30 8.91
N THR A 102 -6.66 19.56 8.91
CA THR A 102 -5.83 20.13 7.83
C THR A 102 -4.35 20.15 8.15
N THR A 103 -3.96 19.96 9.41
CA THR A 103 -2.57 19.92 9.86
C THR A 103 -2.44 18.99 11.06
N VAL A 104 -1.51 18.05 10.98
CA VAL A 104 -1.19 17.13 12.08
C VAL A 104 -0.09 17.74 12.95
N GLN A 105 -0.29 17.74 14.27
CA GLN A 105 0.70 18.20 15.24
C GLN A 105 1.07 17.05 16.16
N LEU A 106 2.34 16.64 16.14
CA LEU A 106 2.87 15.60 17.02
C LEU A 106 3.31 16.19 18.35
N ASP A 107 3.01 15.46 19.40
CA ASP A 107 3.50 15.62 20.77
C ASP A 107 4.09 14.28 21.27
N GLU A 108 4.56 14.24 22.52
CA GLU A 108 5.16 13.03 23.10
C GLU A 108 4.13 11.91 23.35
N GLU A 109 2.84 12.25 23.44
CA GLU A 109 1.74 11.32 23.73
C GLU A 109 0.98 10.90 22.45
N SER A 110 1.46 11.33 21.28
CA SER A 110 0.80 11.07 20.00
C SER A 110 0.81 9.57 19.73
N PRO A 111 -0.36 8.92 19.58
CA PRO A 111 -0.47 7.48 19.43
C PRO A 111 -0.05 7.03 18.03
N ARG A 112 0.39 5.78 17.89
CA ARG A 112 0.47 5.15 16.57
C ARG A 112 -0.91 4.68 16.14
N LEU A 113 -1.10 4.46 14.85
CA LEU A 113 -2.36 4.01 14.30
C LEU A 113 -2.82 2.68 14.94
N GLN A 114 -1.90 1.72 15.10
CA GLN A 114 -2.21 0.43 15.73
C GLN A 114 -2.56 0.53 17.22
N ASP A 115 -2.25 1.64 17.88
CA ASP A 115 -2.64 1.86 19.28
C ASP A 115 -4.12 2.27 19.39
N LEU A 116 -4.72 2.76 18.30
CA LEU A 116 -6.09 3.27 18.27
C LEU A 116 -7.11 2.31 17.64
N LEU A 117 -6.66 1.43 16.74
CA LEU A 117 -7.54 0.55 15.97
C LEU A 117 -7.83 -0.77 16.71
N ASP A 118 -9.02 -1.32 16.47
CA ASP A 118 -9.31 -2.72 16.79
C ASP A 118 -8.61 -3.64 15.79
N LEU A 119 -7.46 -4.19 16.20
CA LEU A 119 -6.63 -5.05 15.37
C LEU A 119 -7.21 -6.46 15.19
N THR A 120 -8.38 -6.78 15.74
CA THR A 120 -9.03 -8.08 15.56
C THR A 120 -9.92 -8.16 14.33
N GLY A 121 -10.18 -7.02 13.66
CA GLY A 121 -10.96 -6.96 12.43
C GLY A 121 -10.22 -7.42 11.18
N ASP A 122 -10.96 -7.54 10.07
CA ASP A 122 -10.46 -8.09 8.80
C ASP A 122 -9.82 -7.06 7.85
N PHE A 123 -9.99 -5.76 8.11
CA PHE A 123 -9.42 -4.67 7.31
C PHE A 123 -9.60 -4.82 5.78
N PRO A 124 -10.83 -5.04 5.27
CA PRO A 124 -11.03 -5.29 3.85
C PRO A 124 -10.66 -4.06 3.02
N ILE A 125 -9.83 -4.28 2.01
CA ILE A 125 -9.46 -3.28 1.01
C ILE A 125 -10.39 -3.34 -0.20
N THR A 126 -10.76 -2.17 -0.73
CA THR A 126 -11.50 -2.00 -1.98
C THR A 126 -10.72 -1.04 -2.87
N VAL A 127 -10.40 -1.46 -4.09
CA VAL A 127 -9.81 -0.60 -5.13
C VAL A 127 -10.94 0.03 -5.92
N HIS A 128 -10.82 1.33 -6.20
CA HIS A 128 -11.84 2.11 -6.89
C HIS A 128 -11.32 2.65 -8.20
N ASP A 129 -12.21 2.75 -9.19
CA ASP A 129 -11.95 3.42 -10.46
C ASP A 129 -12.34 4.92 -10.42
N SER A 130 -12.79 5.40 -9.26
CA SER A 130 -13.22 6.78 -9.02
C SER A 130 -12.98 7.20 -7.57
N PHE A 131 -12.88 8.50 -7.34
CA PHE A 131 -12.84 9.15 -6.03
C PHE A 131 -14.23 9.39 -5.41
N ASP A 132 -15.29 8.74 -5.92
CA ASP A 132 -16.66 8.80 -5.37
C ASP A 132 -16.73 8.61 -3.85
N PHE A 133 -15.83 7.81 -3.27
CA PHE A 133 -15.72 7.56 -1.83
C PHE A 133 -15.36 8.80 -0.98
N TRP A 134 -14.95 9.91 -1.60
CA TRP A 134 -14.73 11.20 -0.93
C TRP A 134 -16.01 11.81 -0.37
N VAL A 135 -17.15 11.51 -0.99
CA VAL A 135 -18.43 12.10 -0.59
C VAL A 135 -19.04 11.26 0.53
N ASP A 136 -19.40 11.92 1.62
CA ASP A 136 -20.21 11.32 2.68
C ASP A 136 -21.55 10.84 2.08
N PRO A 137 -22.00 9.59 2.32
CA PRO A 137 -23.28 9.10 1.83
C PRO A 137 -24.49 10.00 2.13
N GLY A 138 -24.42 10.81 3.21
CA GLY A 138 -25.46 11.78 3.59
C GLY A 138 -25.33 13.17 2.96
N ALA A 139 -24.24 13.46 2.23
CA ALA A 139 -23.98 14.78 1.67
C ALA A 139 -24.67 15.01 0.30
N GLU A 140 -25.03 16.26 0.03
CA GLU A 140 -25.59 16.65 -1.27
C GLU A 140 -24.51 16.61 -2.36
N ARG A 141 -24.76 15.86 -3.43
CA ARG A 141 -23.89 15.83 -4.63
C ARG A 141 -24.31 16.92 -5.60
N THR A 142 -23.75 18.12 -5.41
CA THR A 142 -23.95 19.22 -6.34
C THR A 142 -23.22 18.95 -7.66
N ALA A 143 -23.62 19.65 -8.74
CA ALA A 143 -22.95 19.53 -10.03
C ALA A 143 -21.45 19.90 -9.98
N GLU A 144 -21.07 20.82 -9.08
CA GLU A 144 -19.68 21.22 -8.85
C GLU A 144 -18.87 20.09 -8.19
N VAL A 145 -19.45 19.39 -7.20
CA VAL A 145 -18.82 18.23 -6.55
C VAL A 145 -18.60 17.10 -7.56
N GLU A 146 -19.63 16.77 -8.34
CA GLU A 146 -19.55 15.73 -9.40
C GLU A 146 -18.48 16.07 -10.45
N GLN A 147 -18.40 17.34 -10.86
CA GLN A 147 -17.39 17.78 -11.82
C GLN A 147 -15.96 17.68 -11.24
N SER A 148 -15.79 18.04 -9.97
CA SER A 148 -14.49 17.96 -9.28
C SER A 148 -14.01 16.51 -9.15
N ILE A 149 -14.90 15.58 -8.81
CA ILE A 149 -14.59 14.14 -8.76
C ILE A 149 -14.19 13.63 -10.13
N LYS A 150 -14.98 13.93 -11.16
CA LYS A 150 -14.67 13.51 -12.53
C LYS A 150 -13.29 14.02 -13.00
N GLN A 151 -12.94 15.25 -12.63
CA GLN A 151 -11.62 15.80 -12.95
C GLN A 151 -10.51 15.10 -12.17
N ALA A 152 -10.74 14.75 -10.90
CA ALA A 152 -9.78 13.99 -10.11
C ALA A 152 -9.58 12.57 -10.65
N ASP A 153 -10.64 11.92 -11.12
CA ASP A 153 -10.62 10.57 -11.69
C ASP A 153 -9.68 10.45 -12.90
N GLU A 154 -9.46 11.53 -13.65
CA GLU A 154 -8.51 11.56 -14.78
C GLU A 154 -7.06 11.28 -14.36
N SER A 155 -6.74 11.43 -13.07
CA SER A 155 -5.41 11.13 -12.51
C SER A 155 -5.24 9.67 -12.07
N ILE A 156 -6.31 8.88 -12.04
CA ILE A 156 -6.28 7.49 -11.60
C ILE A 156 -5.62 6.64 -12.68
N MET A 157 -4.47 6.05 -12.36
CA MET A 157 -3.94 4.93 -13.13
C MET A 157 -4.75 3.67 -12.83
N ALA A 158 -5.31 3.05 -13.87
CA ALA A 158 -6.11 1.84 -13.73
C ALA A 158 -5.31 0.77 -12.98
N THR A 159 -5.84 0.35 -11.83
CA THR A 159 -5.16 -0.55 -10.91
C THR A 159 -6.14 -1.62 -10.46
N LYS A 160 -5.72 -2.89 -10.45
CA LYS A 160 -6.57 -4.01 -10.02
C LYS A 160 -5.80 -4.96 -9.11
N PRO A 161 -6.42 -5.48 -8.04
CA PRO A 161 -5.85 -6.62 -7.33
C PRO A 161 -5.74 -7.81 -8.29
N VAL A 162 -4.77 -8.69 -8.06
CA VAL A 162 -4.57 -9.89 -8.87
C VAL A 162 -5.03 -11.11 -8.08
N GLU A 163 -6.11 -11.75 -8.55
CA GLU A 163 -6.54 -13.01 -7.97
C GLU A 163 -5.41 -14.07 -8.03
N GLY A 164 -5.24 -14.84 -6.96
CA GLY A 164 -4.18 -15.85 -6.83
C GLY A 164 -2.83 -15.32 -6.36
N LEU A 165 -2.59 -13.99 -6.40
CA LEU A 165 -1.39 -13.34 -5.85
C LEU A 165 -1.77 -12.33 -4.75
N PRO A 166 -1.88 -12.75 -3.48
CA PRO A 166 -2.24 -11.87 -2.37
C PRO A 166 -1.31 -10.66 -2.28
N HIS A 167 -1.89 -9.46 -2.12
CA HIS A 167 -1.18 -8.18 -2.06
C HIS A 167 -0.40 -7.81 -3.33
N ALA A 168 -0.74 -8.41 -4.47
CA ALA A 168 -0.24 -8.01 -5.78
C ALA A 168 -1.27 -7.21 -6.55
N TYR A 169 -0.79 -6.19 -7.24
CA TYR A 169 -1.60 -5.27 -8.00
C TYR A 169 -1.06 -5.13 -9.43
N TRP A 170 -1.94 -5.28 -10.39
CA TRP A 170 -1.72 -4.90 -11.77
C TRP A 170 -1.97 -3.40 -11.91
N VAL A 171 -1.11 -2.69 -12.65
CA VAL A 171 -1.25 -1.26 -12.93
C VAL A 171 -1.00 -1.01 -14.41
N ASP A 172 -1.92 -0.30 -15.06
CA ASP A 172 -1.67 0.30 -16.36
C ASP A 172 -0.89 1.61 -16.18
N ALA A 173 0.40 1.58 -16.51
CA ALA A 173 1.26 2.75 -16.44
C ALA A 173 1.37 3.50 -17.78
N GLY A 174 0.51 3.18 -18.76
CA GLY A 174 0.46 3.78 -20.10
C GLY A 174 1.33 3.02 -21.11
N PRO A 175 2.65 3.33 -21.25
CA PRO A 175 3.50 2.64 -22.22
C PRO A 175 3.75 1.16 -21.90
N LYS A 176 3.51 0.75 -20.65
CA LYS A 176 3.66 -0.61 -20.14
C LYS A 176 2.65 -0.85 -19.03
N GLU A 177 2.36 -2.12 -18.81
CA GLU A 177 1.66 -2.60 -17.64
C GLU A 177 2.66 -3.19 -16.65
N HIS A 178 2.38 -3.08 -15.36
CA HIS A 178 3.23 -3.60 -14.31
C HIS A 178 2.46 -4.52 -13.36
N LEU A 179 3.09 -5.62 -12.95
CA LEU A 179 2.73 -6.32 -11.72
C LEU A 179 3.63 -5.79 -10.60
N ARG A 180 3.04 -5.35 -9.50
CA ARG A 180 3.74 -4.94 -8.28
C ARG A 180 3.23 -5.78 -7.11
N TRP A 181 4.12 -6.46 -6.40
CA TRP A 181 3.72 -7.42 -5.37
C TRP A 181 4.32 -7.05 -4.02
N VAL A 182 3.50 -6.74 -3.03
CA VAL A 182 3.99 -6.37 -1.68
C VAL A 182 4.31 -7.62 -0.88
N LEU A 183 5.60 -7.85 -0.59
CA LEU A 183 6.08 -9.01 0.14
C LEU A 183 6.55 -8.65 1.55
N ASP A 184 6.13 -9.45 2.53
CA ASP A 184 6.73 -9.49 3.86
C ASP A 184 7.93 -10.43 3.85
N ALA A 185 8.97 -10.00 3.16
CA ALA A 185 10.22 -10.73 3.04
C ALA A 185 11.39 -9.75 2.93
N ASP A 186 12.54 -10.17 3.47
CA ASP A 186 13.79 -9.44 3.33
C ASP A 186 14.17 -9.27 1.85
N GLU A 187 14.69 -8.09 1.51
CA GLU A 187 15.02 -7.73 0.14
C GLU A 187 16.05 -8.69 -0.48
N ASP A 188 17.07 -9.09 0.28
CA ASP A 188 18.08 -10.02 -0.22
C ASP A 188 17.47 -11.39 -0.51
N LYS A 189 16.51 -11.85 0.31
CA LYS A 189 15.78 -13.11 0.06
C LYS A 189 14.91 -13.02 -1.19
N VAL A 190 14.23 -11.90 -1.41
CA VAL A 190 13.44 -11.66 -2.63
C VAL A 190 14.35 -11.67 -3.87
N ILE A 191 15.48 -10.96 -3.81
CA ILE A 191 16.46 -10.92 -4.90
C ILE A 191 17.04 -12.32 -5.18
N ASP A 192 17.33 -13.09 -4.13
CA ASP A 192 17.83 -14.46 -4.25
C ASP A 192 16.78 -15.37 -4.90
N ALA A 193 15.51 -15.30 -4.47
CA ALA A 193 14.40 -16.05 -5.07
C ALA A 193 14.27 -15.75 -6.57
N VAL A 194 14.28 -14.48 -6.95
CA VAL A 194 14.25 -14.06 -8.36
C VAL A 194 15.48 -14.57 -9.10
N ALA A 195 16.68 -14.52 -8.50
CA ALA A 195 17.91 -15.01 -9.12
C ALA A 195 17.87 -16.53 -9.39
N ARG A 196 17.30 -17.33 -8.46
CA ARG A 196 17.05 -18.76 -8.65
C ARG A 196 16.14 -19.03 -9.83
N LEU A 197 14.99 -18.38 -9.86
CA LEU A 197 14.04 -18.50 -10.96
C LEU A 197 14.67 -18.03 -12.28
N HIS A 198 15.43 -16.93 -12.26
CA HIS A 198 16.06 -16.36 -13.45
C HIS A 198 17.11 -17.30 -14.04
N ALA A 199 17.90 -17.98 -13.20
CA ALA A 199 18.87 -18.99 -13.63
C ALA A 199 18.20 -20.15 -14.40
N ARG A 200 16.94 -20.46 -14.08
CA ARG A 200 16.12 -21.47 -14.75
C ARG A 200 15.20 -20.91 -15.85
N ARG A 201 15.24 -19.59 -16.11
CA ARG A 201 14.36 -18.86 -17.04
C ARG A 201 12.87 -18.86 -16.63
N GLU A 202 12.61 -18.94 -15.34
CA GLU A 202 11.27 -19.03 -14.72
C GLU A 202 10.89 -17.75 -13.95
N SER A 203 11.69 -16.69 -14.05
CA SER A 203 11.48 -15.43 -13.29
C SER A 203 10.38 -14.53 -13.85
N GLY A 204 9.85 -14.83 -15.03
CA GLY A 204 8.66 -14.17 -15.57
C GLY A 204 7.40 -14.76 -14.95
N VAL A 205 6.32 -13.99 -14.91
CA VAL A 205 5.00 -14.45 -14.49
C VAL A 205 4.40 -15.35 -15.56
N GLY A 206 4.33 -14.84 -16.79
CA GLY A 206 3.89 -15.55 -18.00
C GLY A 206 4.73 -15.18 -19.24
N GLU A 207 4.27 -15.56 -20.43
CA GLU A 207 4.96 -15.26 -21.68
C GLU A 207 5.13 -13.74 -21.89
N GLY A 208 6.32 -13.32 -22.32
CA GLY A 208 6.62 -11.91 -22.59
C GLY A 208 6.80 -11.03 -21.34
N THR A 209 6.56 -11.56 -20.14
CA THR A 209 6.74 -10.83 -18.88
C THR A 209 8.19 -10.84 -18.42
N LYS A 210 8.61 -9.78 -17.72
CA LYS A 210 10.01 -9.62 -17.31
C LYS A 210 10.14 -8.93 -15.97
N TYR A 211 10.87 -9.55 -15.04
CA TYR A 211 11.30 -8.88 -13.81
C TYR A 211 12.19 -7.68 -14.13
N VAL A 212 11.85 -6.51 -13.58
CA VAL A 212 12.58 -5.26 -13.84
C VAL A 212 13.27 -4.67 -12.62
N GLY A 213 12.91 -5.10 -11.41
CA GLY A 213 13.56 -4.67 -10.19
C GLY A 213 12.65 -4.76 -8.98
N SER A 214 13.13 -4.26 -7.86
CA SER A 214 12.40 -4.13 -6.61
C SER A 214 12.72 -2.80 -5.97
N PHE A 215 11.80 -2.30 -5.16
CA PHE A 215 12.04 -1.17 -4.26
C PHE A 215 11.52 -1.50 -2.86
N ARG A 216 11.92 -0.69 -1.90
CA ARG A 216 11.48 -0.81 -0.50
C ARG A 216 10.54 0.30 -0.14
N ALA A 217 9.49 -0.03 0.60
CA ALA A 217 8.55 0.95 1.12
C ALA A 217 8.01 0.49 2.47
N GLU A 218 8.02 1.40 3.46
CA GLU A 218 7.53 1.16 4.82
C GLU A 218 7.97 -0.20 5.43
N GLY A 219 9.21 -0.61 5.13
CA GLY A 219 9.83 -1.81 5.69
C GLY A 219 9.68 -3.06 4.82
N LEU A 220 8.79 -3.03 3.83
CA LEU A 220 8.49 -4.15 2.94
C LEU A 220 9.24 -4.05 1.60
N THR A 221 9.30 -5.19 0.90
CA THR A 221 9.93 -5.30 -0.42
C THR A 221 8.85 -5.44 -1.49
N ILE A 222 8.98 -4.66 -2.57
CA ILE A 222 8.02 -4.65 -3.68
C ILE A 222 8.76 -4.98 -4.98
N PRO A 223 8.87 -6.26 -5.38
CA PRO A 223 9.30 -6.63 -6.71
C PRO A 223 8.29 -6.21 -7.79
N VAL A 224 8.82 -5.93 -8.98
CA VAL A 224 8.09 -5.40 -10.13
C VAL A 224 8.40 -6.19 -11.41
N TRP A 225 7.37 -6.49 -12.17
CA TRP A 225 7.46 -7.10 -13.50
C TRP A 225 6.83 -6.20 -14.55
N ASP A 226 7.54 -6.00 -15.66
CA ASP A 226 6.97 -5.49 -16.90
C ASP A 226 6.09 -6.56 -17.53
N LEU A 227 4.91 -6.15 -17.96
CA LEU A 227 3.94 -6.96 -18.69
C LEU A 227 3.77 -6.36 -20.10
N PRO A 228 3.50 -7.18 -21.13
CA PRO A 228 3.18 -6.66 -22.45
C PRO A 228 1.85 -5.88 -22.41
N THR A 229 1.68 -4.89 -23.30
CA THR A 229 0.42 -4.15 -23.40
C THR A 229 -0.73 -5.10 -23.74
N GLY A 230 -1.85 -4.96 -23.03
CA GLY A 230 -3.01 -5.83 -23.16
C GLY A 230 -2.90 -7.15 -22.42
N PHE A 231 -1.87 -7.35 -21.58
CA PHE A 231 -1.79 -8.52 -20.71
C PHE A 231 -2.95 -8.51 -19.69
N GLY A 232 -3.20 -7.34 -19.11
CA GLY A 232 -4.26 -7.10 -18.14
C GLY A 232 -4.05 -7.86 -16.82
N ALA A 233 -4.89 -7.54 -15.83
CA ALA A 233 -4.94 -8.31 -14.59
C ALA A 233 -5.27 -9.79 -14.86
N GLU A 234 -6.24 -10.07 -15.74
CA GLU A 234 -6.64 -11.43 -16.11
C GLU A 234 -5.51 -12.27 -16.73
N GLY A 235 -4.56 -11.64 -17.44
CA GLY A 235 -3.38 -12.32 -17.95
C GLY A 235 -2.45 -12.77 -16.83
N VAL A 236 -2.32 -11.95 -15.77
CA VAL A 236 -1.54 -12.29 -14.57
C VAL A 236 -2.23 -13.40 -13.80
N GLU A 237 -3.56 -13.30 -13.60
CA GLU A 237 -4.38 -14.23 -12.82
C GLU A 237 -4.30 -15.67 -13.36
N LYS A 238 -4.25 -15.84 -14.68
CA LYS A 238 -4.10 -17.16 -15.31
C LYS A 238 -2.81 -17.90 -14.90
N GLU A 239 -1.76 -17.15 -14.59
CA GLU A 239 -0.44 -17.68 -14.22
C GLU A 239 -0.15 -17.55 -12.71
N ALA A 240 -1.01 -16.84 -11.97
CA ALA A 240 -0.77 -16.34 -10.63
C ALA A 240 -0.44 -17.46 -9.63
N GLU A 241 -1.25 -18.52 -9.58
CA GLU A 241 -1.04 -19.62 -8.64
C GLU A 241 0.28 -20.35 -8.91
N ALA A 242 0.53 -20.73 -10.17
CA ALA A 242 1.76 -21.42 -10.56
C ALA A 242 3.01 -20.56 -10.34
N PHE A 243 2.91 -19.25 -10.61
CA PHE A 243 3.98 -18.30 -10.34
C PHE A 243 4.23 -18.13 -8.83
N ARG A 244 3.16 -17.98 -8.04
CA ARG A 244 3.24 -17.86 -6.58
C ARG A 244 3.95 -19.07 -5.98
N THR A 245 3.51 -20.29 -6.32
CA THR A 245 4.11 -21.52 -5.78
C THR A 245 5.61 -21.59 -6.05
N ARG A 246 6.04 -21.41 -7.31
CA ARG A 246 7.48 -21.47 -7.63
C ARG A 246 8.28 -20.34 -6.98
N PHE A 247 7.66 -19.17 -6.81
CA PHE A 247 8.30 -18.04 -6.14
C PHE A 247 8.48 -18.28 -4.64
N GLU A 248 7.43 -18.76 -3.96
CA GLU A 248 7.46 -19.08 -2.53
C GLU A 248 8.46 -20.22 -2.24
N GLU A 249 8.50 -21.26 -3.07
CA GLU A 249 9.51 -22.32 -2.96
C GLU A 249 10.94 -21.76 -3.07
N ALA A 250 11.18 -20.88 -4.05
CA ALA A 250 12.48 -20.23 -4.23
C ALA A 250 12.84 -19.31 -3.04
N LEU A 251 11.84 -18.62 -2.49
CA LEU A 251 11.98 -17.72 -1.34
C LEU A 251 12.31 -18.47 -0.03
N CYS A 252 11.73 -19.66 0.15
CA CYS A 252 11.99 -20.53 1.30
C CYS A 252 13.28 -21.35 1.17
N THR A 253 13.96 -21.31 0.02
CA THR A 253 15.19 -22.09 -0.20
C THR A 253 16.40 -21.47 0.54
N GLU A 254 16.92 -22.19 1.54
CA GLU A 254 18.08 -21.76 2.35
C GLU A 254 19.45 -22.16 1.77
N GLU A 255 19.48 -22.98 0.72
CA GLU A 255 20.73 -23.43 0.11
C GLU A 255 21.54 -22.25 -0.46
N PRO A 256 22.89 -22.25 -0.41
CA PRO A 256 23.66 -21.19 -1.05
C PRO A 256 23.40 -21.07 -2.55
N LEU A 257 23.41 -19.85 -3.08
CA LEU A 257 23.28 -19.64 -4.52
C LEU A 257 24.40 -20.34 -5.31
N THR A 258 24.01 -21.11 -6.31
CA THR A 258 24.90 -21.73 -7.28
C THR A 258 25.66 -20.67 -8.10
N GLY A 259 26.67 -21.10 -8.87
CA GLY A 259 27.42 -20.18 -9.73
C GLY A 259 26.56 -19.46 -10.77
N LEU A 260 25.54 -20.13 -11.31
CA LEU A 260 24.62 -19.54 -12.29
C LEU A 260 23.69 -18.52 -11.63
N GLU A 261 23.15 -18.85 -10.46
CA GLU A 261 22.26 -17.97 -9.70
C GLU A 261 23.00 -16.73 -9.18
N ARG A 262 24.24 -16.87 -8.70
CA ARG A 262 25.07 -15.71 -8.32
C ARG A 262 25.31 -14.76 -9.49
N ARG A 263 25.52 -15.31 -10.70
CA ARG A 263 25.64 -14.48 -11.92
C ARG A 263 24.32 -13.78 -12.25
N ALA A 264 23.19 -14.48 -12.14
CA ALA A 264 21.86 -13.89 -12.33
C ALA A 264 21.61 -12.75 -11.34
N ARG A 265 21.88 -12.98 -10.05
CA ARG A 265 21.80 -12.00 -8.96
C ARG A 265 22.61 -10.74 -9.27
N GLY A 266 23.88 -10.91 -9.65
CA GLY A 266 24.75 -9.78 -10.00
C GLY A 266 24.19 -8.94 -11.15
N GLY A 267 23.58 -9.59 -12.16
CA GLY A 267 22.91 -8.90 -13.25
C GLY A 267 21.64 -8.16 -12.82
N ILE A 268 20.85 -8.73 -11.91
CA ILE A 268 19.65 -8.10 -11.34
C ILE A 268 20.04 -6.84 -10.55
N VAL A 269 20.98 -6.96 -9.62
CA VAL A 269 21.44 -5.86 -8.77
C VAL A 269 22.04 -4.73 -9.59
N ALA A 270 22.85 -5.05 -10.61
CA ALA A 270 23.47 -4.03 -11.48
C ALA A 270 22.47 -3.21 -12.31
N ARG A 271 21.23 -3.70 -12.49
CA ARG A 271 20.17 -3.03 -13.24
C ARG A 271 19.11 -2.39 -12.34
N GLN A 272 19.19 -2.58 -11.03
CA GLN A 272 18.22 -2.03 -10.10
C GLN A 272 18.41 -0.51 -10.04
N VAL A 273 17.36 0.22 -10.40
CA VAL A 273 17.29 1.67 -10.17
C VAL A 273 16.73 1.86 -8.77
N THR A 274 17.54 2.39 -7.85
CA THR A 274 17.02 2.79 -6.53
C THR A 274 16.14 4.01 -6.72
N LEU A 275 14.82 3.83 -6.65
CA LEU A 275 13.89 4.94 -6.46
C LEU A 275 14.12 5.44 -5.02
N ARG A 276 14.58 6.69 -4.89
CA ARG A 276 14.79 7.37 -3.61
C ARG A 276 13.61 8.27 -3.30
#